data_AF-A0A1T4WV87-F1
#
_entry.id   AF-A0A1T4WV87-F1
#
_cell.length_a   1.000
_cell.length_b   1.000
_cell.length_c   1.000
_cell.angle_alpha   90.00
_cell.angle_beta   90.00
_cell.angle_gamma   90.00
#
_symmetry.space_group_name_H-M   'P 1'
#
loop_
_entity.id
_entity.type
_entity.pdbx_description
1 polymer ?
#
loop_
_entity_poly.entity_id
_entity_poly.type
_entity_poly.pdbx_seq_one_letter_code
_entity_poly.pdbx_strand_id
1 'polypeptide(L)'
;MSKSYALLPCNGLDKCAGCISREVAIKVCENSDSEIICPVLYRVADARYNKIAQEKPLIVIDGCNTRCASRLASEKSLKIAQKINISDEAKANNIELHNSLKLNDEDFKLVNIIADNLLKEEEKVISSLDTDFPEKFEYEIYKKDKFIFRVPKEGFYFNENDCYVYVVGNRARIGVTDYVQQSLSDIMFFTPPAVGSEIEQFGEAGTIESGKAVFEVVSPVSGTVVAVNEKLLNSPELINENPYEKGWIEEIELSDFESDKELLYDFNKYFEIMKRKVDEFHV
;
A
#
# COMPACT_ATOMS: atom_id res chain seq x y z
N MET A 1 0.55 7.62 3.95
CA MET A 1 1.44 8.79 3.73
C MET A 1 1.57 9.03 2.23
N SER A 2 1.78 10.26 1.75
CA SER A 2 2.12 10.50 0.34
C SER A 2 3.33 9.66 -0.03
N LYS A 3 3.29 8.95 -1.16
CA LYS A 3 4.44 8.13 -1.56
C LYS A 3 5.65 9.03 -1.70
N SER A 4 6.74 8.54 -1.13
CA SER A 4 8.01 9.24 -1.07
C SER A 4 9.04 8.40 -1.80
N TYR A 5 9.54 8.90 -2.93
CA TYR A 5 10.54 8.22 -3.73
C TYR A 5 11.94 8.77 -3.47
N ALA A 6 12.94 7.93 -3.63
CA ALA A 6 14.30 8.37 -3.87
C ALA A 6 14.46 8.59 -5.38
N LEU A 7 14.59 9.83 -5.83
CA LEU A 7 14.69 10.16 -7.25
C LEU A 7 16.16 10.36 -7.63
N LEU A 8 16.71 9.51 -8.48
CA LEU A 8 18.05 9.64 -9.02
C LEU A 8 18.00 10.08 -10.48
N PRO A 9 18.01 11.40 -10.76
CA PRO A 9 18.09 11.91 -12.12
C PRO A 9 19.49 11.78 -12.71
N CYS A 10 19.56 11.82 -14.04
CA CYS A 10 20.80 11.95 -14.77
C CYS A 10 21.48 13.30 -14.47
N ASN A 11 22.82 13.30 -14.43
CA ASN A 11 23.60 14.51 -14.19
C ASN A 11 23.40 15.58 -15.30
N GLY A 12 23.08 15.15 -16.52
CA GLY A 12 22.47 15.99 -17.54
C GLY A 12 23.19 17.30 -17.89
N LEU A 13 24.52 17.29 -17.94
CA LEU A 13 25.31 18.53 -18.05
C LEU A 13 25.40 19.10 -19.47
N ASP A 14 25.01 18.35 -20.51
CA ASP A 14 25.31 18.69 -21.90
C ASP A 14 24.18 18.38 -22.91
N LYS A 15 23.01 17.91 -22.44
CA LYS A 15 21.89 17.50 -23.32
C LYS A 15 20.54 17.92 -22.75
N CYS A 16 19.59 18.28 -23.63
CA CYS A 16 18.21 18.60 -23.24
C CYS A 16 17.58 17.48 -22.40
N ALA A 17 17.76 16.22 -22.82
CA ALA A 17 17.23 15.07 -22.10
C ALA A 17 17.71 14.96 -20.64
N GLY A 18 18.91 15.48 -20.36
CA GLY A 18 19.44 15.60 -19.00
C GLY A 18 18.77 16.69 -18.18
N CYS A 19 18.46 17.83 -18.81
CA CYS A 19 17.70 18.92 -18.19
C CYS A 19 16.28 18.46 -17.86
N ILE A 20 15.60 17.78 -18.79
CA ILE A 20 14.27 17.20 -18.58
C ILE A 20 14.30 16.18 -17.44
N SER A 21 15.30 15.30 -17.41
CA SER A 21 15.47 14.30 -16.33
C SER A 21 15.53 14.96 -14.95
N ARG A 22 16.27 16.06 -14.81
CA ARG A 22 16.33 16.83 -13.56
C ARG A 22 14.99 17.50 -13.25
N GLU A 23 14.35 18.09 -14.25
CA GLU A 23 13.09 18.82 -14.07
C GLU A 23 11.94 17.91 -13.65
N VAL A 24 11.87 16.69 -14.21
CA VAL A 24 10.93 15.64 -13.75
C VAL A 24 11.13 15.36 -12.26
N ALA A 25 12.38 15.17 -11.81
CA ALA A 25 12.65 14.90 -10.40
C ALA A 25 12.22 16.06 -9.49
N ILE A 26 12.46 17.31 -9.90
CA ILE A 26 12.02 18.50 -9.17
C ILE A 26 10.49 18.53 -9.10
N LYS A 27 9.81 18.35 -10.22
CA LYS A 27 8.36 18.41 -10.31
C LYS A 27 7.67 17.37 -9.42
N VAL A 28 8.20 16.15 -9.37
CA VAL A 28 7.69 15.10 -8.49
C VAL A 28 7.91 15.47 -7.01
N CYS A 29 9.08 16.00 -6.65
CA CYS A 29 9.35 16.47 -5.28
C CYS A 29 8.51 17.68 -4.85
N GLU A 30 8.10 18.55 -5.77
CA GLU A 30 7.20 19.67 -5.43
C GLU A 30 5.79 19.21 -5.04
N ASN A 31 5.39 18.02 -5.48
CA ASN A 31 4.03 17.49 -5.35
C ASN A 31 3.98 16.20 -4.52
N SER A 32 5.07 15.80 -3.86
CA SER A 32 5.15 14.61 -3.01
C SER A 32 6.26 14.75 -1.96
N ASP A 33 6.32 13.86 -0.98
CA ASP A 33 7.41 13.82 0.00
C ASP A 33 8.71 13.20 -0.55
N SER A 34 8.84 13.07 -1.87
CA SER A 34 10.00 12.48 -2.53
C SER A 34 11.28 13.30 -2.31
N GLU A 35 12.44 12.65 -2.37
CA GLU A 35 13.75 13.30 -2.23
C GLU A 35 14.65 13.01 -3.42
N ILE A 36 15.37 14.05 -3.87
CA ILE A 36 16.33 13.94 -4.97
C ILE A 36 17.70 13.48 -4.46
N ILE A 37 18.21 12.41 -5.06
CA ILE A 37 19.61 12.00 -4.96
C ILE A 37 20.41 12.76 -6.04
N CYS A 38 21.24 13.71 -5.61
CA CYS A 38 22.11 14.43 -6.54
C CYS A 38 23.24 13.50 -7.02
N PRO A 39 23.33 13.15 -8.31
CA PRO A 39 24.31 12.18 -8.81
C PRO A 39 25.77 12.63 -8.65
N VAL A 40 26.02 13.95 -8.64
CA VAL A 40 27.36 14.52 -8.42
C VAL A 40 27.76 14.38 -6.95
N LEU A 41 26.89 14.82 -6.04
CA LEU A 41 27.17 14.78 -4.62
C LEU A 41 27.17 13.35 -4.09
N TYR A 42 26.43 12.44 -4.70
CA TYR A 42 26.40 11.05 -4.26
C TYR A 42 27.72 10.30 -4.48
N ARG A 43 28.64 10.81 -5.31
CA ARG A 43 30.01 10.27 -5.39
C ARG A 43 30.91 10.71 -4.23
N VAL A 44 30.52 11.76 -3.51
CA VAL A 44 31.33 12.43 -2.49
C VAL A 44 30.72 12.26 -1.09
N ALA A 45 29.40 12.17 -0.99
CA ALA A 45 28.62 12.16 0.25
C ALA A 45 27.69 10.93 0.33
N ASP A 46 28.28 9.74 0.33
CA ASP A 46 27.58 8.45 0.30
C ASP A 46 26.56 8.28 1.43
N ALA A 47 26.91 8.66 2.66
CA ALA A 47 26.10 8.36 3.84
C ALA A 47 24.68 8.96 3.80
N ARG A 48 24.55 10.21 3.33
CA ARG A 48 23.24 10.89 3.24
C ARG A 48 22.32 10.20 2.24
N TYR A 49 22.84 9.94 1.05
CA TYR A 49 22.03 9.43 -0.05
C TYR A 49 21.79 7.92 0.03
N ASN A 50 22.68 7.16 0.66
CA ASN A 50 22.44 5.76 0.99
C ASN A 50 21.22 5.61 1.90
N LYS A 51 21.09 6.48 2.92
CA LYS A 51 19.92 6.48 3.80
C LYS A 51 18.62 6.71 3.01
N ILE A 52 18.60 7.75 2.17
CA ILE A 52 17.44 8.07 1.31
C ILE A 52 17.09 6.90 0.39
N ALA A 53 18.09 6.27 -0.25
CA ALA A 53 17.89 5.14 -1.15
C ALA A 53 17.48 3.83 -0.45
N GLN A 54 17.70 3.70 0.86
CA GLN A 54 17.29 2.55 1.67
C GLN A 54 15.87 2.72 2.23
N GLU A 55 15.52 3.94 2.61
CA GLU A 55 14.20 4.26 3.20
C GLU A 55 13.09 4.36 2.16
N LYS A 56 13.44 4.66 0.89
CA LYS A 56 12.46 4.99 -0.16
C LYS A 56 12.71 4.16 -1.42
N PRO A 57 11.64 3.75 -2.14
CA PRO A 57 11.79 3.12 -3.45
C PRO A 57 12.56 4.03 -4.42
N LEU A 58 13.63 3.49 -5.03
CA LEU A 58 14.49 4.25 -5.93
C LEU A 58 13.92 4.28 -7.35
N ILE A 59 13.64 5.48 -7.83
CA ILE A 59 13.34 5.75 -9.24
C ILE A 59 14.57 6.35 -9.89
N VAL A 60 15.04 5.71 -10.95
CA VAL A 60 16.15 6.21 -11.76
C VAL A 60 15.59 6.86 -13.01
N ILE A 61 15.98 8.10 -13.27
CA ILE A 61 15.56 8.86 -14.45
C ILE A 61 16.79 9.10 -15.33
N ASP A 62 17.01 8.25 -16.32
CA ASP A 62 18.08 8.40 -17.29
C ASP A 62 17.70 9.40 -18.38
N GLY A 63 18.63 10.27 -18.78
CA GLY A 63 18.39 11.21 -19.88
C GLY A 63 18.44 10.53 -21.24
N CYS A 64 19.38 9.60 -21.45
CA CYS A 64 19.58 8.94 -22.74
C CYS A 64 20.21 7.55 -22.58
N ASN A 65 20.49 6.89 -23.70
CA ASN A 65 21.01 5.52 -23.76
C ASN A 65 22.39 5.30 -23.13
N THR A 66 23.10 6.37 -22.74
CA THR A 66 24.31 6.24 -21.91
C THR A 66 24.00 5.80 -20.48
N ARG A 67 22.74 5.95 -20.03
CA ARG A 67 22.21 5.42 -18.77
C ARG A 67 23.06 5.75 -17.54
N CYS A 68 23.53 7.00 -17.45
CA CYS A 68 24.49 7.43 -16.44
C CYS A 68 23.94 7.30 -15.01
N ALA A 69 22.63 7.53 -14.80
CA ALA A 69 22.01 7.42 -13.50
C ALA A 69 21.84 5.95 -13.11
N SER A 70 21.38 5.10 -14.03
CA SER A 70 21.32 3.65 -13.82
C SER A 70 22.69 3.06 -13.51
N ARG A 71 23.74 3.49 -14.23
CA ARG A 71 25.10 3.01 -13.98
C ARG A 71 25.58 3.41 -12.58
N LEU A 72 25.31 4.65 -12.15
CA LEU A 72 25.64 5.09 -10.79
C LEU A 72 24.87 4.28 -9.73
N ALA A 73 23.59 4.01 -9.94
CA ALA A 73 22.82 3.15 -9.04
C ALA A 73 23.42 1.74 -8.93
N SER A 74 23.85 1.15 -10.05
CA SER A 74 24.54 -0.15 -10.05
C SER A 74 25.91 -0.10 -9.39
N GLU A 75 26.73 0.93 -9.65
CA GLU A 75 28.03 1.17 -8.99
C GLU A 75 27.89 1.24 -7.46
N LYS A 76 26.75 1.76 -6.97
CA LYS A 76 26.42 1.89 -5.54
C LYS A 76 25.58 0.72 -4.99
N SER A 77 25.36 -0.32 -5.80
CA SER A 77 24.57 -1.51 -5.44
C SER A 77 23.15 -1.20 -4.94
N LEU A 78 22.52 -0.17 -5.49
CA LEU A 78 21.16 0.23 -5.12
C LEU A 78 20.10 -0.66 -5.79
N LYS A 79 19.04 -0.98 -5.05
CA LYS A 79 17.86 -1.66 -5.58
C LYS A 79 16.97 -0.64 -6.29
N ILE A 80 16.83 -0.79 -7.61
CA ILE A 80 16.03 0.12 -8.44
C ILE A 80 14.60 -0.39 -8.51
N ALA A 81 13.63 0.42 -8.08
CA ALA A 81 12.22 0.12 -8.17
C ALA A 81 11.67 0.39 -9.59
N GLN A 82 12.11 1.48 -10.21
CA GLN A 82 11.66 1.88 -11.54
C GLN A 82 12.76 2.60 -12.32
N LYS A 83 12.74 2.44 -13.64
CA LYS A 83 13.66 3.11 -14.57
C LYS A 83 12.87 3.86 -15.63
N ILE A 84 13.20 5.11 -15.81
CA ILE A 84 12.66 5.97 -16.86
C ILE A 84 13.80 6.41 -17.76
N ASN A 85 13.57 6.44 -19.07
CA ASN A 85 14.52 7.00 -20.02
C ASN A 85 13.84 8.12 -20.81
N ILE A 86 14.29 9.36 -20.62
CA ILE A 86 13.69 10.54 -21.25
C ILE A 86 13.70 10.45 -22.77
N SER A 87 14.75 9.90 -23.37
CA SER A 87 14.82 9.75 -24.84
C SER A 87 13.81 8.76 -25.38
N ASP A 88 13.47 7.73 -24.60
CA ASP A 88 12.47 6.74 -24.98
C ASP A 88 11.05 7.29 -24.75
N GLU A 89 10.82 8.01 -23.64
CA GLU A 89 9.56 8.71 -23.36
C GLU A 89 9.24 9.80 -24.39
N ALA A 90 10.24 10.57 -24.82
CA ALA A 90 10.07 11.58 -25.86
C ALA A 90 9.58 10.94 -27.17
N LYS A 91 10.19 9.82 -27.58
CA LYS A 91 9.76 9.07 -28.77
C LYS A 91 8.35 8.52 -28.63
N ALA A 92 8.02 7.95 -27.47
CA ALA A 92 6.69 7.40 -27.19
C ALA A 92 5.59 8.47 -27.28
N ASN A 93 5.91 9.71 -26.91
CA ASN A 93 4.99 10.85 -26.93
C ASN A 93 5.10 11.71 -28.21
N ASN A 94 5.87 11.27 -29.21
CA ASN A 94 6.13 12.01 -30.46
C ASN A 94 6.69 13.42 -30.24
N ILE A 95 7.58 13.58 -29.25
CA ILE A 95 8.26 14.83 -28.93
C ILE A 95 9.73 14.72 -29.38
N GLU A 96 10.19 15.70 -30.15
CA GLU A 96 11.57 15.73 -30.64
C GLU A 96 12.47 16.49 -29.66
N LEU A 97 13.50 15.81 -29.15
CA LEU A 97 14.45 16.42 -28.23
C LEU A 97 15.46 17.28 -28.99
N HIS A 98 15.55 18.56 -28.63
CA HIS A 98 16.52 19.46 -29.23
C HIS A 98 17.87 19.47 -28.52
N ASN A 99 18.86 20.13 -29.12
CA ASN A 99 20.22 20.25 -28.57
C ASN A 99 20.42 21.41 -27.58
N SER A 100 19.42 22.26 -27.37
CA SER A 100 19.48 23.36 -26.38
C SER A 100 19.35 22.82 -24.94
N LEU A 101 20.04 23.46 -23.98
CA LEU A 101 19.88 23.21 -22.54
C LEU A 101 18.71 23.97 -21.92
N LYS A 102 18.17 24.97 -22.63
CA LYS A 102 16.95 25.67 -22.22
C LYS A 102 15.75 24.85 -22.63
N LEU A 103 14.91 24.49 -21.66
CA LEU A 103 13.66 23.78 -21.89
C LEU A 103 12.64 24.70 -22.56
N ASN A 104 11.91 24.17 -23.53
CA ASN A 104 10.79 24.84 -24.19
C ASN A 104 9.43 24.26 -23.71
N ASP A 105 8.33 24.75 -24.29
CA ASP A 105 6.98 24.32 -23.91
C ASP A 105 6.72 22.82 -24.17
N GLU A 106 7.31 22.25 -25.23
CA GLU A 106 7.19 20.82 -25.54
C GLU A 106 7.97 19.95 -24.54
N ASP A 107 9.15 20.42 -24.10
CA ASP A 107 9.92 19.75 -23.05
C ASP A 107 9.14 19.76 -21.73
N PHE A 108 8.55 20.90 -21.35
CA PHE A 108 7.72 20.98 -20.14
C PHE A 108 6.46 20.12 -20.25
N LYS A 109 5.89 19.97 -21.45
CA LYS A 109 4.81 19.03 -21.69
C LYS A 109 5.25 17.59 -21.40
N LEU A 110 6.44 17.19 -21.86
CA LEU A 110 7.01 15.87 -21.56
C LEU A 110 7.29 15.71 -20.05
N VAL A 111 7.85 16.73 -19.41
CA VAL A 111 8.09 16.73 -17.94
C VAL A 111 6.78 16.47 -17.19
N ASN A 112 5.72 17.20 -17.52
CA ASN A 112 4.42 17.04 -16.87
C ASN A 112 3.82 15.65 -17.13
N ILE A 113 3.89 15.12 -18.36
CA ILE A 113 3.41 13.76 -18.66
C ILE A 113 4.12 12.72 -17.77
N ILE A 114 5.45 12.78 -17.69
CA ILE A 114 6.24 11.81 -16.92
C ILE A 114 5.98 11.97 -15.41
N ALA A 115 5.99 13.22 -14.91
CA ALA A 115 5.73 13.50 -13.50
C ALA A 115 4.30 13.09 -13.10
N ASP A 116 3.30 13.43 -13.91
CA ASP A 116 1.91 13.03 -13.69
C ASP A 116 1.75 11.52 -13.76
N ASN A 117 2.49 10.80 -14.61
CA ASN A 117 2.45 9.34 -14.64
C ASN A 117 3.05 8.73 -13.36
N LEU A 118 4.17 9.28 -12.88
CA LEU A 118 4.79 8.86 -11.61
C LEU A 118 3.90 9.15 -10.40
N LEU A 119 3.18 10.27 -10.42
CA LEU A 119 2.21 10.66 -9.41
C LEU A 119 0.89 9.88 -9.58
N LYS A 120 0.46 9.54 -10.79
CA LYS A 120 -0.70 8.66 -11.02
C LYS A 120 -0.41 7.21 -10.70
N GLU A 121 0.83 6.75 -10.75
CA GLU A 121 1.25 5.47 -10.17
C GLU A 121 1.13 5.47 -8.63
N GLU A 122 1.03 6.63 -7.97
CA GLU A 122 0.56 6.74 -6.58
C GLU A 122 -0.91 6.32 -6.49
N GLU A 123 -1.78 6.93 -7.30
CA GLU A 123 -3.21 6.58 -7.37
C GLU A 123 -3.42 5.14 -7.85
N LYS A 124 -2.63 4.65 -8.81
CA LYS A 124 -2.75 3.31 -9.38
C LYS A 124 -2.19 2.21 -8.50
N VAL A 125 -1.17 2.45 -7.67
CA VAL A 125 -0.69 1.43 -6.72
C VAL A 125 -1.59 1.40 -5.48
N ILE A 126 -2.13 2.55 -5.08
CA ILE A 126 -3.22 2.60 -4.09
C ILE A 126 -4.46 1.90 -4.67
N SER A 127 -4.78 2.09 -5.95
CA SER A 127 -5.92 1.43 -6.59
C SER A 127 -5.66 -0.03 -7.01
N SER A 128 -4.42 -0.44 -7.31
CA SER A 128 -4.10 -1.81 -7.74
C SER A 128 -3.86 -2.78 -6.60
N LEU A 129 -3.77 -2.28 -5.36
CA LEU A 129 -4.06 -3.07 -4.16
C LEU A 129 -5.58 -3.25 -3.98
N ASP A 130 -6.41 -2.39 -4.59
CA ASP A 130 -7.88 -2.37 -4.48
C ASP A 130 -8.64 -2.97 -5.68
N THR A 131 -8.01 -3.34 -6.81
CA THR A 131 -8.78 -3.65 -8.03
C THR A 131 -9.52 -4.99 -8.07
N ASP A 132 -9.25 -5.91 -7.12
CA ASP A 132 -9.96 -7.19 -7.08
C ASP A 132 -10.80 -7.40 -5.80
N PHE A 133 -10.77 -6.44 -4.85
CA PHE A 133 -11.60 -6.50 -3.65
C PHE A 133 -12.90 -5.72 -3.88
N PRO A 134 -14.08 -6.32 -3.66
CA PRO A 134 -15.34 -5.61 -3.89
C PRO A 134 -15.48 -4.38 -2.99
N GLU A 135 -16.01 -3.30 -3.56
CA GLU A 135 -16.27 -2.07 -2.80
C GLU A 135 -17.50 -2.18 -1.87
N LYS A 136 -18.35 -3.19 -2.08
CA LYS A 136 -19.60 -3.41 -1.33
C LYS A 136 -19.91 -4.89 -1.23
N PHE A 137 -20.51 -5.28 -0.11
CA PHE A 137 -20.98 -6.63 0.13
C PHE A 137 -22.48 -6.67 0.40
N GLU A 138 -23.09 -7.81 0.13
CA GLU A 138 -24.43 -8.13 0.61
C GLU A 138 -24.34 -8.73 2.02
N TYR A 139 -25.20 -8.23 2.90
CA TYR A 139 -25.18 -8.57 4.31
C TYR A 139 -26.42 -9.36 4.72
N GLU A 140 -26.23 -10.32 5.60
CA GLU A 140 -27.29 -10.77 6.51
C GLU A 140 -27.19 -9.96 7.81
N ILE A 141 -28.35 -9.61 8.38
CA ILE A 141 -28.44 -8.73 9.54
C ILE A 141 -29.09 -9.48 10.71
N TYR A 142 -28.42 -9.46 11.86
CA TYR A 142 -29.01 -9.84 13.14
C TYR A 142 -29.21 -8.61 14.02
N LYS A 143 -30.37 -8.49 14.66
CA LYS A 143 -30.69 -7.36 15.56
C LYS A 143 -30.98 -7.89 16.95
N LYS A 144 -30.33 -7.30 17.95
CA LYS A 144 -30.63 -7.52 19.37
C LYS A 144 -30.73 -6.16 20.07
N ASP A 145 -31.90 -5.85 20.60
CA ASP A 145 -32.21 -4.55 21.19
C ASP A 145 -31.90 -3.37 20.25
N LYS A 146 -30.89 -2.56 20.60
CA LYS A 146 -30.42 -1.41 19.82
C LYS A 146 -29.25 -1.75 18.88
N PHE A 147 -28.68 -2.95 19.00
CA PHE A 147 -27.48 -3.37 18.27
C PHE A 147 -27.86 -4.08 16.97
N ILE A 148 -27.07 -3.82 15.92
CA ILE A 148 -27.29 -4.34 14.57
C ILE A 148 -25.97 -4.97 14.12
N PHE A 149 -25.95 -6.29 13.97
CA PHE A 149 -24.77 -7.04 13.55
C PHE A 149 -24.93 -7.44 12.08
N ARG A 150 -23.95 -7.07 11.26
CA ARG A 150 -23.88 -7.36 9.83
C ARG A 150 -22.85 -8.45 9.58
N VAL A 151 -23.19 -9.44 8.76
CA VAL A 151 -22.23 -10.47 8.31
C VAL A 151 -22.34 -10.61 6.78
N PRO A 152 -21.24 -10.45 6.02
CA PRO A 152 -21.23 -10.66 4.58
C PRO A 152 -21.64 -12.10 4.22
N LYS A 153 -22.46 -12.25 3.17
CA LYS A 153 -22.97 -13.57 2.74
C LYS A 153 -21.96 -14.43 2.01
N GLU A 154 -21.04 -13.81 1.26
CA GLU A 154 -20.15 -14.51 0.32
C GLU A 154 -18.75 -13.92 0.35
N GLY A 155 -17.75 -14.76 0.02
CA GLY A 155 -16.35 -14.36 -0.14
C GLY A 155 -15.54 -14.24 1.16
N PHE A 156 -16.18 -14.36 2.31
CA PHE A 156 -15.53 -14.30 3.62
C PHE A 156 -15.49 -15.65 4.32
N TYR A 157 -14.38 -15.87 5.00
CA TYR A 157 -14.24 -16.88 6.04
C TYR A 157 -13.94 -16.20 7.37
N PHE A 158 -14.31 -16.85 8.46
CA PHE A 158 -14.18 -16.32 9.82
C PHE A 158 -13.49 -17.33 10.73
N ASN A 159 -12.80 -16.88 11.77
CA ASN A 159 -12.26 -17.76 12.79
C ASN A 159 -13.01 -17.63 14.13
N GLU A 160 -12.61 -18.41 15.13
CA GLU A 160 -13.23 -18.39 16.45
C GLU A 160 -13.06 -17.06 17.21
N ASN A 161 -12.00 -16.31 16.87
CA ASN A 161 -11.63 -15.02 17.45
C ASN A 161 -12.32 -13.84 16.75
N ASP A 162 -13.35 -14.11 15.94
CA ASP A 162 -14.13 -13.10 15.23
C ASP A 162 -13.29 -12.19 14.30
N CYS A 163 -12.17 -12.74 13.80
CA CYS A 163 -11.42 -12.17 12.69
C CYS A 163 -11.88 -12.81 11.37
N TYR A 164 -11.86 -12.04 10.29
CA TYR A 164 -12.26 -12.50 8.96
C TYR A 164 -11.08 -12.52 8.00
N VAL A 165 -11.20 -13.34 6.96
CA VAL A 165 -10.34 -13.32 5.78
C VAL A 165 -11.21 -13.30 4.51
N TYR A 166 -10.90 -12.40 3.58
CA TYR A 166 -11.49 -12.33 2.25
C TYR A 166 -10.41 -12.65 1.21
N VAL A 167 -10.58 -13.72 0.44
CA VAL A 167 -9.53 -14.25 -0.45
C VAL A 167 -9.77 -13.84 -1.90
N VAL A 168 -8.72 -13.35 -2.54
CA VAL A 168 -8.66 -13.06 -3.97
C VAL A 168 -7.37 -13.62 -4.56
N GLY A 169 -7.49 -14.70 -5.34
CA GLY A 169 -6.33 -15.35 -5.93
C GLY A 169 -5.36 -15.83 -4.84
N ASN A 170 -4.12 -15.33 -4.86
CA ASN A 170 -3.10 -15.66 -3.85
C ASN A 170 -3.01 -14.63 -2.71
N ARG A 171 -3.90 -13.64 -2.67
CA ARG A 171 -3.90 -12.60 -1.64
C ARG A 171 -5.17 -12.65 -0.83
N ALA A 172 -5.11 -12.14 0.38
CA ALA A 172 -6.30 -11.97 1.19
C ALA A 172 -6.26 -10.70 2.03
N ARG A 173 -7.45 -10.14 2.28
CA ARG A 173 -7.65 -9.08 3.27
C ARG A 173 -8.10 -9.68 4.57
N ILE A 174 -7.49 -9.23 5.66
CA ILE A 174 -7.83 -9.62 7.02
C ILE A 174 -8.44 -8.42 7.74
N GLY A 175 -9.38 -8.68 8.64
CA GLY A 175 -9.94 -7.66 9.52
C GLY A 175 -10.74 -8.28 10.66
N VAL A 176 -11.46 -7.46 11.40
CA VAL A 176 -12.33 -7.90 12.51
C VAL A 176 -13.80 -7.77 12.13
N THR A 177 -14.65 -8.62 12.69
CA THR A 177 -16.08 -8.61 12.35
C THR A 177 -16.84 -7.44 12.99
N ASP A 178 -18.06 -7.20 12.50
CA ASP A 178 -18.99 -6.22 13.07
C ASP A 178 -19.36 -6.54 14.54
N TYR A 179 -19.19 -7.81 14.96
CA TYR A 179 -19.33 -8.23 16.37
C TYR A 179 -18.19 -7.69 17.25
N VAL A 180 -16.94 -7.77 16.77
CA VAL A 180 -15.77 -7.27 17.51
C VAL A 180 -15.86 -5.76 17.69
N GLN A 181 -16.11 -5.01 16.62
CA GLN A 181 -16.15 -3.55 16.71
C GLN A 181 -17.26 -3.07 17.66
N GLN A 182 -18.43 -3.72 17.67
CA GLN A 182 -19.50 -3.38 18.63
C GLN A 182 -19.12 -3.71 20.07
N SER A 183 -18.42 -4.82 20.28
CA SER A 183 -17.92 -5.22 21.60
C SER A 183 -16.91 -4.22 22.15
N LEU A 184 -16.01 -3.73 21.27
CA LEU A 184 -14.98 -2.74 21.60
C LEU A 184 -15.52 -1.31 21.73
N SER A 185 -16.71 -1.01 21.22
CA SER A 185 -17.25 0.35 21.11
C SER A 185 -16.30 1.28 20.34
N ASP A 186 -15.99 2.48 20.84
CA ASP A 186 -15.21 3.46 20.11
C ASP A 186 -13.74 3.06 20.03
N ILE A 187 -13.29 2.69 18.83
CA ILE A 187 -11.90 2.33 18.55
C ILE A 187 -11.09 3.62 18.41
N MET A 188 -9.99 3.71 19.16
CA MET A 188 -9.17 4.91 19.29
C MET A 188 -7.80 4.77 18.64
N PHE A 189 -7.22 3.57 18.62
CA PHE A 189 -5.91 3.32 18.04
C PHE A 189 -5.86 1.98 17.33
N PHE A 190 -5.04 1.93 16.29
CA PHE A 190 -4.67 0.71 15.58
C PHE A 190 -3.15 0.65 15.45
N THR A 191 -2.57 -0.48 15.85
CA THR A 191 -1.14 -0.77 15.65
C THR A 191 -1.02 -1.90 14.62
N PRO A 192 -0.54 -1.61 13.40
CA PRO A 192 -0.39 -2.62 12.37
C PRO A 192 0.79 -3.56 12.63
N PRO A 193 0.79 -4.77 12.04
CA PRO A 193 1.98 -5.59 11.92
C PRO A 193 2.98 -4.97 10.94
N ALA A 194 4.21 -5.49 10.91
CA ALA A 194 5.23 -5.00 9.99
C ALA A 194 5.04 -5.58 8.58
N VAL A 195 4.96 -4.72 7.57
CA VAL A 195 4.97 -5.18 6.17
C VAL A 195 6.24 -5.99 5.90
N GLY A 196 6.06 -7.19 5.34
CA GLY A 196 7.11 -8.18 5.09
C GLY A 196 7.28 -9.23 6.20
N SER A 197 6.53 -9.17 7.30
CA SER A 197 6.55 -10.23 8.31
C SER A 197 5.86 -11.50 7.81
N GLU A 198 6.41 -12.65 8.15
CA GLU A 198 5.73 -13.94 8.05
C GLU A 198 4.86 -14.16 9.30
N ILE A 199 3.60 -14.50 9.10
CA ILE A 199 2.62 -14.75 10.16
C ILE A 199 2.01 -16.14 9.92
N GLU A 200 2.03 -16.98 10.95
CA GLU A 200 1.33 -18.27 10.93
C GLU A 200 -0.14 -18.08 11.30
N GLN A 201 -1.00 -19.05 10.95
CA GLN A 201 -2.39 -19.06 11.38
C GLN A 201 -2.50 -18.91 12.90
N PHE A 202 -3.36 -17.99 13.34
CA PHE A 202 -3.54 -17.53 14.73
C PHE A 202 -2.36 -16.77 15.34
N GLY A 203 -1.36 -16.40 14.53
CA GLY A 203 -0.31 -15.47 14.93
C GLY A 203 -0.82 -14.03 15.04
N GLU A 204 -0.01 -13.17 15.67
CA GLU A 204 -0.33 -11.76 15.90
C GLU A 204 -0.35 -10.96 14.58
N ALA A 205 -1.50 -10.36 14.27
CA ALA A 205 -1.78 -9.56 13.07
C ALA A 205 -2.08 -8.08 13.41
N GLY A 206 -1.50 -7.60 14.51
CA GLY A 206 -1.66 -6.24 15.02
C GLY A 206 -2.62 -6.14 16.20
N THR A 207 -2.84 -4.91 16.67
CA THR A 207 -3.68 -4.63 17.85
C THR A 207 -4.62 -3.46 17.62
N ILE A 208 -5.83 -3.57 18.18
CA ILE A 208 -6.86 -2.54 18.18
C ILE A 208 -7.09 -2.10 19.62
N GLU A 209 -7.04 -0.81 19.89
CA GLU A 209 -7.30 -0.24 21.20
C GLU A 209 -8.57 0.60 21.19
N SER A 210 -9.42 0.36 22.19
CA SER A 210 -10.64 1.10 22.46
C SER A 210 -10.65 1.61 23.90
N GLY A 211 -11.61 2.46 24.25
CA GLY A 211 -11.80 2.88 25.64
C GLY A 211 -12.16 1.73 26.60
N LYS A 212 -12.54 0.55 26.08
CA LYS A 212 -12.93 -0.62 26.88
C LYS A 212 -11.80 -1.63 27.05
N ALA A 213 -11.05 -1.90 25.99
CA ALA A 213 -10.08 -2.99 25.94
C ALA A 213 -9.06 -2.80 24.81
N VAL A 214 -7.94 -3.51 24.96
CA VAL A 214 -7.00 -3.81 23.89
C VAL A 214 -7.38 -5.18 23.32
N PHE A 215 -7.53 -5.25 22.00
CA PHE A 215 -7.86 -6.46 21.27
C PHE A 215 -6.69 -6.86 20.37
N GLU A 216 -6.16 -8.05 20.61
CA GLU A 216 -5.13 -8.65 19.77
C GLU A 216 -5.80 -9.27 18.54
N VAL A 217 -5.46 -8.76 17.36
CA VAL A 217 -5.96 -9.30 16.09
C VAL A 217 -5.10 -10.51 15.78
N VAL A 218 -5.74 -11.66 15.56
CA VAL A 218 -5.05 -12.88 15.18
C VAL A 218 -5.31 -13.21 13.72
N SER A 219 -4.26 -13.54 12.97
CA SER A 219 -4.40 -13.85 11.56
C SER A 219 -5.24 -15.12 11.35
N PRO A 220 -6.30 -15.11 10.53
CA PRO A 220 -7.05 -16.32 10.20
C PRO A 220 -6.28 -17.29 9.29
N VAL A 221 -5.17 -16.86 8.69
CA VAL A 221 -4.42 -17.60 7.66
C VAL A 221 -2.91 -17.38 7.79
N SER A 222 -2.12 -18.29 7.25
CA SER A 222 -0.66 -18.21 7.22
C SER A 222 -0.19 -17.50 5.96
N GLY A 223 0.82 -16.64 6.08
CA GLY A 223 1.33 -15.89 4.93
C GLY A 223 2.35 -14.80 5.25
N THR A 224 2.65 -13.99 4.24
CA THR A 224 3.52 -12.81 4.36
C THR A 224 2.69 -11.54 4.26
N VAL A 225 2.84 -10.62 5.20
CA VAL A 225 2.15 -9.32 5.15
C VAL A 225 2.70 -8.50 3.98
N VAL A 226 1.85 -8.19 3.00
CA VAL A 226 2.23 -7.44 1.80
C VAL A 226 1.75 -5.99 1.82
N ALA A 227 0.73 -5.68 2.63
CA ALA A 227 0.28 -4.31 2.87
C ALA A 227 -0.48 -4.20 4.20
N VAL A 228 -0.56 -2.98 4.73
CA VAL A 228 -1.39 -2.63 5.90
C VAL A 228 -2.26 -1.43 5.56
N ASN A 229 -3.42 -1.31 6.18
CA ASN A 229 -4.31 -0.18 5.94
C ASN A 229 -3.84 1.08 6.69
N GLU A 230 -2.94 1.84 6.07
CA GLU A 230 -2.39 3.07 6.66
C GLU A 230 -3.45 4.12 7.01
N LYS A 231 -4.65 4.05 6.43
CA LYS A 231 -5.75 4.98 6.77
C LYS A 231 -6.16 4.83 8.23
N LEU A 232 -6.10 3.62 8.77
CA LEU A 232 -6.46 3.33 10.16
C LEU A 232 -5.55 3.97 11.20
N LEU A 233 -4.33 4.40 10.81
CA LEU A 233 -3.43 5.13 11.71
C LEU A 233 -3.96 6.54 12.05
N ASN A 234 -4.70 7.15 11.13
CA ASN A 234 -5.28 8.49 11.32
C ASN A 234 -6.79 8.44 11.53
N SER A 235 -7.45 7.39 11.05
CA SER A 235 -8.90 7.18 11.11
C SER A 235 -9.24 5.74 11.56
N PRO A 236 -8.90 5.36 12.80
CA PRO A 236 -9.19 4.03 13.35
C PRO A 236 -10.70 3.73 13.45
N GLU A 237 -11.54 4.76 13.53
CA GLU A 237 -13.01 4.67 13.52
C GLU A 237 -13.58 4.00 12.26
N LEU A 238 -12.80 3.90 11.17
CA LEU A 238 -13.20 3.17 9.98
C LEU A 238 -13.51 1.68 10.27
N ILE A 239 -12.88 1.08 11.28
CA ILE A 239 -13.18 -0.27 11.74
C ILE A 239 -14.60 -0.34 12.33
N ASN A 240 -15.04 0.70 13.05
CA ASN A 240 -16.40 0.79 13.56
C ASN A 240 -17.43 0.99 12.44
N GLU A 241 -17.14 1.89 11.50
CA GLU A 241 -18.11 2.28 10.47
C GLU A 241 -18.27 1.20 9.38
N ASN A 242 -17.15 0.69 8.86
CA ASN A 242 -17.10 -0.16 7.67
C ASN A 242 -16.10 -1.32 7.87
N PRO A 243 -16.34 -2.24 8.83
CA PRO A 243 -15.37 -3.27 9.21
C PRO A 243 -14.93 -4.15 8.04
N TYR A 244 -15.79 -4.40 7.05
CA TYR A 244 -15.52 -5.32 5.94
C TYR A 244 -14.96 -4.63 4.69
N GLU A 245 -15.36 -3.39 4.40
CA GLU A 245 -14.95 -2.65 3.20
C GLU A 245 -13.69 -1.79 3.43
N LYS A 246 -13.77 -0.83 4.35
CA LYS A 246 -12.71 0.19 4.56
C LYS A 246 -11.89 -0.03 5.83
N GLY A 247 -12.40 -0.88 6.73
CA GLY A 247 -11.83 -1.24 8.02
C GLY A 247 -10.96 -2.50 7.98
N TRP A 248 -10.59 -3.00 6.79
CA TRP A 248 -9.59 -4.06 6.67
C TRP A 248 -8.26 -3.61 7.30
N ILE A 249 -7.53 -4.56 7.87
CA ILE A 249 -6.38 -4.31 8.75
C ILE A 249 -5.07 -4.50 7.97
N GLU A 250 -4.96 -5.64 7.30
CA GLU A 250 -3.80 -6.02 6.52
C GLU A 250 -4.19 -6.81 5.26
N GLU A 251 -3.25 -6.84 4.31
CA GLU A 251 -3.25 -7.78 3.20
C GLU A 251 -2.09 -8.75 3.34
N ILE A 252 -2.39 -10.02 3.13
CA ILE A 252 -1.44 -11.11 3.23
C ILE A 252 -1.33 -11.86 1.90
N GLU A 253 -0.12 -12.23 1.52
CA GLU A 253 0.12 -13.23 0.48
C GLU A 253 0.09 -14.62 1.12
N LEU A 254 -0.85 -15.45 0.67
CA LEU A 254 -1.18 -16.73 1.29
C LEU A 254 -0.06 -17.75 1.09
N SER A 255 0.28 -18.48 2.15
CA SER A 255 1.27 -19.57 2.08
C SER A 255 0.60 -20.93 1.82
N ASP A 256 -0.45 -21.28 2.56
CA ASP A 256 -1.20 -22.54 2.38
C ASP A 256 -2.66 -22.40 2.82
N PHE A 257 -3.46 -21.71 2.01
CA PHE A 257 -4.86 -21.43 2.33
C PHE A 257 -5.72 -22.69 2.46
N GLU A 258 -5.46 -23.74 1.68
CA GLU A 258 -6.29 -24.95 1.73
C GLU A 258 -6.15 -25.67 3.08
N SER A 259 -4.94 -25.69 3.66
CA SER A 259 -4.73 -26.19 5.03
C SER A 259 -5.38 -25.28 6.07
N ASP A 260 -5.14 -23.97 6.00
CA ASP A 260 -5.67 -23.01 6.98
C ASP A 260 -7.21 -23.02 7.02
N LYS A 261 -7.85 -23.21 5.86
CA LYS A 261 -9.30 -23.19 5.69
C LYS A 261 -10.04 -24.23 6.54
N GLU A 262 -9.38 -25.32 6.94
CA GLU A 262 -9.99 -26.35 7.79
C GLU A 262 -10.46 -25.82 9.16
N LEU A 263 -9.80 -24.76 9.66
CA LEU A 263 -10.10 -24.13 10.95
C LEU A 263 -10.97 -22.88 10.81
N LEU A 264 -11.45 -22.59 9.60
CA LEU A 264 -12.30 -21.44 9.32
C LEU A 264 -13.78 -21.82 9.23
N TYR A 265 -14.63 -20.82 9.43
CA TYR A 265 -16.07 -20.89 9.33
C TYR A 265 -16.53 -20.14 8.10
N ASP A 266 -17.45 -20.74 7.35
CA ASP A 266 -18.20 -20.03 6.33
C ASP A 266 -19.25 -19.11 6.95
N PHE A 267 -19.93 -18.34 6.11
CA PHE A 267 -21.03 -17.46 6.51
C PHE A 267 -22.07 -18.17 7.39
N ASN A 268 -22.58 -19.33 6.95
CA ASN A 268 -23.68 -20.01 7.63
C ASN A 268 -23.29 -20.41 9.06
N LYS A 269 -22.09 -20.98 9.22
CA LYS A 269 -21.59 -21.40 10.53
C LYS A 269 -21.25 -20.21 11.41
N TYR A 270 -20.58 -19.20 10.88
CA TYR A 270 -20.20 -18.02 11.65
C TYR A 270 -21.43 -17.22 12.12
N PHE A 271 -22.43 -17.06 11.26
CA PHE A 271 -23.64 -16.29 11.58
C PHE A 271 -24.39 -16.87 12.78
N GLU A 272 -24.52 -18.19 12.87
CA GLU A 272 -25.13 -18.86 14.03
C GLU A 272 -24.26 -18.77 15.30
N ILE A 273 -22.93 -18.86 15.17
CA ILE A 273 -22.00 -18.65 16.29
C ILE A 273 -22.12 -17.22 16.83
N MET A 274 -22.12 -16.23 15.94
CA MET A 274 -22.25 -14.81 16.29
C MET A 274 -23.58 -14.56 16.99
N LYS A 275 -24.71 -15.06 16.47
CA LYS A 275 -26.01 -14.94 17.14
C LYS A 275 -25.98 -15.48 18.56
N ARG A 276 -25.43 -16.68 18.75
CA ARG A 276 -25.30 -17.29 20.08
C ARG A 276 -24.44 -16.42 21.01
N LYS A 277 -23.28 -15.92 20.53
CA LYS A 277 -22.42 -15.01 21.30
C LYS A 277 -23.18 -13.74 21.69
N VAL A 278 -23.88 -13.12 20.74
CA VAL A 278 -24.71 -11.93 20.97
C VAL A 278 -25.84 -12.21 21.94
N ASP A 279 -26.45 -13.40 21.92
CA ASP A 279 -27.54 -13.76 22.82
C ASP A 279 -27.06 -14.03 24.25
N GLU A 280 -25.90 -14.68 24.41
CA GLU A 280 -25.27 -15.04 25.69
C GLU A 280 -24.57 -13.86 26.37
N PHE A 281 -23.91 -12.98 25.61
CA PHE A 281 -23.19 -11.82 26.12
C PHE A 281 -24.04 -10.56 25.98
N HIS A 282 -24.27 -9.86 27.09
CA HIS A 282 -24.85 -8.52 27.07
C HIS A 282 -23.79 -7.54 26.53
N VAL A 283 -23.75 -7.36 25.21
CA VAL A 283 -22.96 -6.30 24.55
C VAL A 283 -23.52 -4.92 24.91
#